data_AF-A0A4V3XHU3-F1
#
_entry.id   AF-A0A4V3XHU3-F1
#
_cell.length_a   1.000
_cell.length_b   1.000
_cell.length_c   1.000
_cell.angle_alpha   90.00
_cell.angle_beta   90.00
_cell.angle_gamma   90.00
#
_symmetry.space_group_name_H-M   'P 1'
#
loop_
_entity.id
_entity.type
_entity.pdbx_description
1 polymer ?
#
loop_
_entity_poly.entity_id
_entity_poly.type
_entity_poly.pdbx_seq_one_letter_code
_entity_poly.pdbx_strand_id
1 'polypeptide(L)'
;MTTLLEFIHRVVEPAYADGTFDVMCPPQDLDYAPKRILLSSYATMSWCWSSWDERRVAHSEIIDYLSAVWLSHICRCPHDPSMAHEWTDIVVLSMSENPATACAAFARLIQYALTKHAAENMPYEFMDVELGVLRKACWGTVAFLRTTHQTGYPASDDLLKMMVYLFVALGNTAVESTIKDIILEGLSYMKPNLLLATFDNLQDDLLTALKLKLDNDFLYVGSLMSRTQRTAITPLSLHVSAARHLLQFLTLTWCTGFTGLTPCDSVVLFLQGLVDLIFSEYGSVDLLDHFLTTRTAFGSLKLDSSSPGGTLLVLDDIDIWKDNKVLYIALSDIARDSNAHNIREWF
;
A
#
# COMPACT_ATOMS: atom_id res chain seq x y z
N MET A 1 36.01 3.39 6.00
CA MET A 1 34.63 3.90 6.15
C MET A 1 33.74 2.93 6.93
N THR A 2 33.89 1.60 6.79
CA THR A 2 33.20 0.57 7.61
C THR A 2 33.29 0.81 9.12
N THR A 3 34.45 1.28 9.61
CA THR A 3 34.72 1.58 11.03
C THR A 3 33.80 2.66 11.63
N LEU A 4 33.34 3.63 10.82
CA LEU A 4 32.45 4.68 11.30
C LEU A 4 31.02 4.16 11.46
N LEU A 5 30.56 3.29 10.56
CA LEU A 5 29.23 2.69 10.64
C LEU A 5 29.16 1.66 11.77
N GLU A 6 30.21 0.85 11.95
CA GLU A 6 30.35 -0.02 13.12
C GLU A 6 30.43 0.78 14.42
N PHE A 7 31.09 1.93 14.42
CA PHE A 7 31.10 2.83 15.57
C PHE A 7 29.71 3.40 15.85
N ILE A 8 29.03 3.91 14.83
CA ILE A 8 27.64 4.38 14.92
C ILE A 8 26.73 3.27 15.45
N HIS A 9 26.84 2.06 14.91
CA HIS A 9 26.09 0.89 15.35
C HIS A 9 26.38 0.54 16.80
N ARG A 10 27.66 0.46 17.20
CA ARG A 10 28.08 0.20 18.59
C ARG A 10 27.66 1.29 19.57
N VAL A 11 27.49 2.53 19.09
CA VAL A 11 26.98 3.66 19.89
C VAL A 11 25.46 3.63 20.01
N VAL A 12 24.76 3.20 18.96
CA VAL A 12 23.31 2.99 18.94
C VAL A 12 22.93 1.81 19.83
N GLU A 13 23.75 0.75 19.86
CA GLU A 13 23.46 -0.45 20.65
C GLU A 13 24.74 -1.10 21.25
N PRO A 14 25.19 -0.66 22.44
CA PRO A 14 26.43 -1.14 23.04
C PRO A 14 26.36 -2.57 23.60
N ALA A 15 25.17 -3.18 23.73
CA ALA A 15 24.96 -4.43 24.47
C ALA A 15 24.89 -5.71 23.62
N TYR A 16 24.85 -5.65 22.28
CA TYR A 16 24.43 -6.79 21.43
C TYR A 16 25.45 -7.15 20.34
N ALA A 17 26.69 -7.47 20.74
CA ALA A 17 27.75 -7.88 19.82
C ALA A 17 27.62 -9.32 19.25
N ASP A 18 26.72 -10.16 19.79
CA ASP A 18 26.70 -11.61 19.50
C ASP A 18 25.34 -12.17 18.98
N GLY A 19 24.36 -11.32 18.62
CA GLY A 19 23.01 -11.75 18.23
C GLY A 19 22.67 -11.63 16.74
N THR A 20 21.76 -12.47 16.25
CA THR A 20 21.08 -12.29 14.95
C THR A 20 20.09 -11.13 15.07
N PHE A 21 20.34 -10.03 14.36
CA PHE A 21 19.49 -8.83 14.35
C PHE A 21 18.18 -9.09 13.60
N ASP A 22 17.05 -8.65 14.15
CA ASP A 22 15.82 -8.51 13.36
C ASP A 22 15.69 -7.05 12.90
N VAL A 23 15.94 -6.83 11.61
CA VAL A 23 15.99 -5.49 11.00
C VAL A 23 14.69 -4.72 11.20
N MET A 24 13.53 -5.39 11.18
CA MET A 24 12.23 -4.72 11.22
C MET A 24 11.72 -4.45 12.64
N CYS A 25 12.40 -4.96 13.66
CA CYS A 25 12.01 -4.86 15.06
C CYS A 25 13.04 -4.09 15.88
N PRO A 26 13.31 -2.81 15.56
CA PRO A 26 14.28 -2.02 16.30
C PRO A 26 13.84 -1.85 17.76
N PRO A 27 14.81 -1.76 18.70
CA PRO A 27 14.53 -1.60 20.12
C PRO A 27 13.72 -0.32 20.37
N GLN A 28 12.70 -0.43 21.24
CA GLN A 28 11.86 0.72 21.60
C GLN A 28 12.58 1.68 22.58
N ASP A 29 13.51 1.14 23.37
CA ASP A 29 14.22 1.87 24.43
C ASP A 29 15.68 2.15 24.05
N LEU A 30 15.92 3.02 23.06
CA LEU A 30 17.28 3.55 22.85
C LEU A 30 17.63 4.64 23.89
N ASP A 31 18.90 4.74 24.29
CA ASP A 31 19.39 5.81 25.18
C ASP A 31 19.21 7.20 24.54
N TYR A 32 18.90 8.21 25.37
CA TYR A 32 18.49 9.56 24.92
C TYR A 32 19.56 10.31 24.08
N ALA A 33 20.85 10.04 24.31
CA ALA A 33 21.94 10.75 23.65
C ALA A 33 22.26 10.23 22.22
N PRO A 34 22.43 8.92 21.97
CA PRO A 34 22.51 8.37 20.61
C PRO A 34 21.24 8.66 19.79
N LYS A 35 20.06 8.55 20.44
CA LYS A 35 18.76 8.97 19.87
C LYS A 35 18.85 10.38 19.30
N ARG A 36 19.36 11.34 20.07
CA ARG A 36 19.35 12.74 19.63
C ARG A 36 20.29 13.03 18.45
N ILE A 37 21.44 12.37 18.33
CA ILE A 37 22.40 12.68 17.25
C ILE A 37 22.06 11.96 15.95
N LEU A 38 21.69 10.68 16.02
CA LEU A 38 21.28 9.93 14.82
C LEU A 38 19.87 10.30 14.34
N LEU A 39 18.93 10.51 15.25
CA LEU A 39 17.51 10.65 14.90
C LEU A 39 17.09 12.08 14.57
N SER A 40 17.81 13.10 15.02
CA SER A 40 17.43 14.51 14.77
C SER A 40 17.95 15.09 13.45
N SER A 41 18.84 14.38 12.75
CA SER A 41 19.44 14.86 11.51
C SER A 41 19.04 13.96 10.34
N TYR A 42 18.04 14.39 9.55
CA TYR A 42 17.71 13.76 8.28
C TYR A 42 18.92 13.69 7.34
N ALA A 43 19.84 14.66 7.44
CA ALA A 43 21.08 14.71 6.67
C ALA A 43 22.01 13.53 6.98
N THR A 44 22.00 13.02 8.22
CA THR A 44 22.80 11.84 8.59
C THR A 44 22.32 10.61 7.84
N MET A 45 21.01 10.39 7.76
CA MET A 45 20.44 9.26 7.02
C MET A 45 20.63 9.41 5.52
N SER A 46 20.43 10.62 4.98
CA SER A 46 20.72 10.94 3.59
C SER A 46 22.17 10.62 3.20
N TRP A 47 23.12 11.03 4.05
CA TRP A 47 24.53 10.71 3.88
C TRP A 47 24.80 9.20 3.96
N CYS A 48 24.17 8.49 4.90
CA CYS A 48 24.28 7.03 5.03
C CYS A 48 23.80 6.30 3.76
N TRP A 49 22.65 6.69 3.20
CA TRP A 49 22.13 6.05 1.99
C TRP A 49 23.00 6.35 0.77
N SER A 50 23.42 7.61 0.60
CA SER A 50 24.22 8.03 -0.56
C SER A 50 25.64 7.45 -0.55
N SER A 51 26.25 7.29 0.63
CA SER A 51 27.61 6.77 0.75
C SER A 51 27.72 5.26 0.54
N TRP A 52 26.59 4.54 0.57
CA TRP A 52 26.60 3.08 0.72
C TRP A 52 25.59 2.34 -0.16
N ASP A 53 25.25 2.92 -1.31
CA ASP A 53 24.46 2.24 -2.35
C ASP A 53 25.23 1.07 -3.03
N GLU A 54 26.53 0.95 -2.78
CA GLU A 54 27.34 -0.12 -3.35
C GLU A 54 27.13 -1.46 -2.61
N ARG A 55 26.33 -2.35 -3.20
CA ARG A 55 26.00 -3.71 -2.69
C ARG A 55 27.21 -4.61 -2.35
N ARG A 56 28.42 -4.23 -2.79
CA ARG A 56 29.66 -4.96 -2.50
C ARG A 56 30.27 -4.61 -1.14
N VAL A 57 29.73 -3.60 -0.48
CA VAL A 57 30.20 -3.16 0.82
C VAL A 57 29.69 -4.13 1.88
N ALA A 58 30.61 -4.72 2.64
CA ALA A 58 30.29 -5.51 3.82
C ALA A 58 29.40 -4.70 4.77
N HIS A 59 28.38 -5.35 5.35
CA HIS A 59 27.44 -4.78 6.32
C HIS A 59 26.33 -3.87 5.77
N SER A 60 25.84 -4.12 4.55
CA SER A 60 24.63 -3.45 4.04
C SER A 60 23.42 -3.58 4.97
N GLU A 61 23.33 -4.69 5.69
CA GLU A 61 22.30 -4.97 6.71
C GLU A 61 22.31 -3.94 7.85
N ILE A 62 23.46 -3.34 8.18
CA ILE A 62 23.53 -2.28 9.21
C ILE A 62 22.81 -1.02 8.73
N ILE A 63 22.86 -0.71 7.43
CA ILE A 63 22.16 0.48 6.90
C ILE A 63 20.66 0.25 6.92
N ASP A 64 20.22 -0.97 6.59
CA ASP A 64 18.81 -1.33 6.66
C ASP A 64 18.33 -1.28 8.11
N TYR A 65 19.10 -1.84 9.06
CA TYR A 65 18.83 -1.71 10.50
C TYR A 65 18.77 -0.26 10.97
N LEU A 66 19.78 0.57 10.64
CA LEU A 66 19.79 1.99 11.00
C LEU A 66 18.60 2.74 10.39
N SER A 67 18.19 2.39 9.17
CA SER A 67 17.02 2.96 8.51
C SER A 67 15.74 2.58 9.24
N ALA A 68 15.59 1.31 9.63
CA ALA A 68 14.44 0.85 10.41
C ALA A 68 14.40 1.49 11.80
N VAL A 69 15.53 1.57 12.51
CA VAL A 69 15.68 2.28 13.78
C VAL A 69 15.26 3.74 13.60
N TRP A 70 15.81 4.43 12.60
CA TRP A 70 15.49 5.83 12.34
C TRP A 70 14.00 6.04 12.05
N LEU A 71 13.42 5.25 11.14
CA LEU A 71 11.98 5.30 10.83
C LEU A 71 11.13 4.98 12.05
N SER A 72 11.52 4.03 12.91
CA SER A 72 10.73 3.69 14.09
C SER A 72 10.67 4.85 15.09
N HIS A 73 11.74 5.66 15.19
CA HIS A 73 11.85 6.71 16.20
C HIS A 73 11.66 8.15 15.69
N ILE A 74 11.58 8.37 14.38
CA ILE A 74 11.27 9.69 13.82
C ILE A 74 9.95 10.22 14.42
N CYS A 75 10.00 11.44 14.95
CA CYS A 75 8.90 12.13 15.64
C CYS A 75 8.30 11.40 16.87
N ARG A 76 9.00 10.44 17.48
CA ARG A 76 8.67 9.95 18.83
C ARG A 76 9.12 10.98 19.87
N CYS A 77 8.46 12.14 19.92
CA CYS A 77 8.53 13.02 21.09
C CYS A 77 7.38 12.63 22.03
N PRO A 78 7.62 11.96 23.16
CA PRO A 78 6.55 11.45 24.04
C PRO A 78 5.69 12.55 24.69
N HIS A 79 5.97 13.84 24.42
CA HIS A 79 5.31 14.97 25.07
C HIS A 79 4.40 15.78 24.15
N ASP A 80 4.33 15.49 22.84
CA ASP A 80 3.53 16.32 21.92
C ASP A 80 2.86 15.51 20.79
N PRO A 81 1.54 15.24 20.88
CA PRO A 81 0.78 14.56 19.84
C PRO A 81 0.53 15.41 18.58
N SER A 82 0.85 16.72 18.58
CA SER A 82 0.71 17.58 17.41
C SER A 82 1.78 17.31 16.32
N MET A 83 2.85 16.58 16.65
CA MET A 83 3.96 16.28 15.74
C MET A 83 3.70 15.11 14.77
N ALA A 84 2.48 14.56 14.74
CA ALA A 84 2.14 13.41 13.89
C ALA A 84 2.27 13.69 12.37
N HIS A 85 2.25 14.97 11.96
CA HIS A 85 2.45 15.41 10.57
C HIS A 85 3.90 15.78 10.23
N GLU A 86 4.79 15.88 11.22
CA GLU A 86 6.17 16.32 10.96
C GLU A 86 7.04 15.24 10.33
N TRP A 87 6.76 13.95 10.59
CA TRP A 87 7.64 12.88 10.12
C TRP A 87 7.60 12.72 8.60
N THR A 88 6.47 13.01 7.95
CA THR A 88 6.35 12.91 6.49
C THR A 88 7.31 13.88 5.81
N ASP A 89 7.40 15.11 6.33
CA ASP A 89 8.30 16.14 5.81
C ASP A 89 9.75 15.76 6.07
N ILE A 90 10.07 15.24 7.25
CA ILE A 90 11.44 14.80 7.55
C ILE A 90 11.86 13.63 6.66
N VAL A 91 10.97 12.68 6.36
CA VAL A 91 11.24 11.61 5.39
C VAL A 91 11.50 12.20 4.01
N VAL A 92 10.66 13.11 3.51
CA VAL A 92 10.88 13.74 2.20
C VAL A 92 12.18 14.55 2.16
N LEU A 93 12.49 15.31 3.22
CA LEU A 93 13.74 16.07 3.34
C LEU A 93 14.96 15.15 3.36
N SER A 94 14.89 14.00 4.05
CA SER A 94 15.98 13.02 4.07
C SER A 94 16.28 12.41 2.70
N MET A 95 15.33 12.46 1.77
CA MET A 95 15.49 11.96 0.41
C MET A 95 16.01 13.03 -0.55
N SER A 96 16.05 14.30 -0.15
CA SER A 96 16.27 15.42 -1.07
C SER A 96 17.67 15.44 -1.71
N GLU A 97 18.71 14.93 -1.03
CA GLU A 97 20.07 14.91 -1.58
C GLU A 97 20.26 13.79 -2.61
N ASN A 98 19.74 12.58 -2.31
CA ASN A 98 19.79 11.44 -3.22
C ASN A 98 18.54 10.55 -3.09
N PRO A 99 17.48 10.84 -3.87
CA PRO A 99 16.20 10.16 -3.73
C PRO A 99 16.25 8.70 -4.19
N ALA A 100 17.14 8.36 -5.13
CA ALA A 100 17.29 6.99 -5.64
C ALA A 100 17.87 6.05 -4.57
N THR A 101 18.92 6.47 -3.86
CA THR A 101 19.54 5.65 -2.81
C THR A 101 18.65 5.51 -1.59
N ALA A 102 17.91 6.56 -1.24
CA ALA A 102 16.91 6.50 -0.18
C ALA A 102 15.76 5.53 -0.53
N CYS A 103 15.26 5.60 -1.77
CA CYS A 103 14.26 4.66 -2.26
C CYS A 103 14.78 3.22 -2.27
N ALA A 104 16.04 2.99 -2.66
CA ALA A 104 16.66 1.67 -2.60
C ALA A 104 16.72 1.13 -1.15
N ALA A 105 17.01 1.97 -0.16
CA ALA A 105 16.98 1.56 1.25
C ALA A 105 15.56 1.18 1.71
N PHE A 106 14.54 1.98 1.37
CA PHE A 106 13.15 1.65 1.68
C PHE A 106 12.67 0.38 0.97
N ALA A 107 13.07 0.19 -0.27
CA ALA A 107 12.81 -1.02 -1.04
C ALA A 107 13.42 -2.26 -0.36
N ARG A 108 14.64 -2.17 0.17
CA ARG A 108 15.26 -3.27 0.94
C ARG A 108 14.49 -3.58 2.23
N LEU A 109 13.99 -2.57 2.95
CA LEU A 109 13.15 -2.80 4.13
C LEU A 109 11.84 -3.51 3.78
N ILE A 110 11.18 -3.10 2.69
CA ILE A 110 9.97 -3.76 2.19
C ILE A 110 10.28 -5.20 1.79
N GLN A 111 11.36 -5.43 1.04
CA GLN A 111 11.78 -6.77 0.65
C GLN A 111 12.09 -7.66 1.86
N TYR A 112 12.77 -7.12 2.87
CA TYR A 112 13.07 -7.86 4.09
C TYR A 112 11.78 -8.28 4.80
N ALA A 113 10.82 -7.37 4.96
CA ALA A 113 9.53 -7.69 5.58
C ALA A 113 8.76 -8.77 4.81
N LEU A 114 8.74 -8.69 3.47
CA LEU A 114 8.13 -9.70 2.62
C LEU A 114 8.83 -11.06 2.73
N THR A 115 10.16 -11.07 2.74
CA THR A 115 10.96 -12.30 2.84
C THR A 115 10.76 -12.97 4.20
N LYS A 116 10.75 -12.18 5.28
CA LYS A 116 10.46 -12.65 6.63
C LYS A 116 9.06 -13.26 6.71
N HIS A 117 8.05 -12.53 6.23
CA HIS A 117 6.65 -13.00 6.22
C HIS A 117 6.48 -14.29 5.40
N ALA A 118 7.15 -14.41 4.26
CA ALA A 118 7.13 -15.61 3.43
C ALA A 118 7.86 -16.81 4.08
N ALA A 119 9.00 -16.57 4.72
CA ALA A 119 9.81 -17.62 5.35
C ALA A 119 9.13 -18.23 6.58
N GLU A 120 8.41 -17.42 7.34
CA GLU A 120 7.81 -17.87 8.59
C GLU A 120 6.60 -18.79 8.35
N ASN A 121 5.99 -18.84 7.15
CA ASN A 121 4.80 -19.67 6.83
C ASN A 121 3.68 -19.58 7.89
N MET A 122 3.70 -18.52 8.69
CA MET A 122 2.96 -18.41 9.93
C MET A 122 1.74 -17.52 9.70
N PRO A 123 0.60 -17.83 10.33
CA PRO A 123 -0.58 -16.96 10.34
C PRO A 123 -0.38 -15.70 11.23
N TYR A 124 0.85 -15.38 11.63
CA TYR A 124 1.13 -14.25 12.51
C TYR A 124 1.08 -12.93 11.71
N GLU A 125 0.25 -12.02 12.20
CA GLU A 125 0.15 -10.64 11.75
C GLU A 125 1.48 -9.90 12.01
N PHE A 126 1.81 -8.91 11.18
CA PHE A 126 2.98 -8.05 11.40
C PHE A 126 2.90 -7.40 12.79
N MET A 127 4.05 -7.27 13.47
CA MET A 127 4.08 -6.56 14.75
C MET A 127 3.91 -5.05 14.55
N ASP A 128 3.33 -4.35 15.53
CA ASP A 128 3.06 -2.91 15.46
C ASP A 128 4.30 -2.06 15.12
N VAL A 129 5.48 -2.46 15.64
CA VAL A 129 6.74 -1.77 15.35
C VAL A 129 7.12 -1.92 13.88
N GLU A 130 6.99 -3.13 13.34
CA GLU A 130 7.29 -3.45 11.94
C GLU A 130 6.35 -2.69 11.01
N LEU A 131 5.04 -2.67 11.33
CA LEU A 131 4.04 -1.90 10.61
C LEU A 131 4.34 -0.40 10.64
N GLY A 132 4.84 0.12 11.76
CA GLY A 132 5.28 1.50 11.88
C GLY A 132 6.45 1.84 10.95
N VAL A 133 7.43 0.94 10.83
CA VAL A 133 8.56 1.08 9.90
C VAL A 133 8.08 0.95 8.46
N LEU A 134 7.30 -0.09 8.14
CA LEU A 134 6.75 -0.33 6.81
C LEU A 134 5.92 0.84 6.31
N ARG A 135 5.05 1.40 7.15
CA ARG A 135 4.23 2.57 6.78
C ARG A 135 5.09 3.73 6.32
N LYS A 136 6.16 4.04 7.07
CA LYS A 136 7.04 5.17 6.75
C LYS A 136 7.94 4.89 5.56
N ALA A 137 8.42 3.65 5.39
CA ALA A 137 9.16 3.22 4.22
C ALA A 137 8.29 3.25 2.93
N CYS A 138 7.04 2.80 3.01
CA CYS A 138 6.07 2.91 1.93
C CYS A 138 5.80 4.38 1.59
N TRP A 139 5.60 5.23 2.61
CA TRP A 139 5.41 6.66 2.37
C TRP A 139 6.60 7.31 1.64
N GLY A 140 7.83 7.04 2.09
CA GLY A 140 9.03 7.51 1.40
C GLY A 140 9.11 7.01 -0.04
N THR A 141 8.75 5.74 -0.27
CA THR A 141 8.65 5.16 -1.60
C THR A 141 7.62 5.88 -2.48
N VAL A 142 6.44 6.20 -1.95
CA VAL A 142 5.41 6.96 -2.68
C VAL A 142 5.86 8.37 -2.98
N ALA A 143 6.55 9.04 -2.06
CA ALA A 143 7.12 10.36 -2.31
C ALA A 143 8.12 10.30 -3.48
N PHE A 144 8.96 9.27 -3.54
CA PHE A 144 9.82 9.02 -4.70
C PHE A 144 9.02 8.84 -5.99
N LEU A 145 8.01 7.96 -5.97
CA LEU A 145 7.16 7.69 -7.14
C LEU A 145 6.46 8.96 -7.65
N ARG A 146 5.94 9.79 -6.74
CA ARG A 146 5.35 11.09 -7.09
C ARG A 146 6.35 12.00 -7.78
N THR A 147 7.59 12.08 -7.28
CA THR A 147 8.67 12.87 -7.92
C THR A 147 9.05 12.28 -9.29
N THR A 148 9.13 10.94 -9.43
CA THR A 148 9.41 10.30 -10.71
C THR A 148 8.34 10.59 -11.76
N HIS A 149 7.06 10.60 -11.36
CA HIS A 149 5.95 10.97 -12.23
C HIS A 149 6.08 12.43 -12.72
N GLN A 150 6.43 13.36 -11.83
CA GLN A 150 6.59 14.77 -12.17
C GLN A 150 7.82 15.07 -13.04
N THR A 151 8.93 14.36 -12.79
CA THR A 151 10.22 14.60 -13.46
C THR A 151 10.42 13.74 -14.70
N GLY A 152 9.63 12.68 -14.87
CA GLY A 152 9.77 11.69 -15.95
C GLY A 152 10.90 10.68 -15.74
N TYR A 153 11.54 10.66 -14.56
CA TYR A 153 12.55 9.66 -14.22
C TYR A 153 11.90 8.26 -14.15
N PRO A 154 12.52 7.18 -14.65
CA PRO A 154 11.92 5.86 -14.58
C PRO A 154 11.94 5.32 -13.14
N ALA A 155 10.80 4.80 -12.68
CA ALA A 155 10.76 3.97 -11.48
C ALA A 155 11.32 2.57 -11.79
N SER A 156 11.88 1.91 -10.77
CA SER A 156 12.33 0.52 -10.90
C SER A 156 11.14 -0.45 -10.94
N ASP A 157 11.11 -1.37 -11.90
CA ASP A 157 10.07 -2.41 -11.98
C ASP A 157 10.03 -3.25 -10.69
N ASP A 158 11.19 -3.57 -10.11
CA ASP A 158 11.26 -4.36 -8.87
C ASP A 158 10.56 -3.67 -7.71
N LEU A 159 10.64 -2.33 -7.65
CA LEU A 159 9.95 -1.54 -6.63
C LEU A 159 8.43 -1.65 -6.77
N LEU A 160 7.92 -1.55 -8.00
CA LEU A 160 6.48 -1.69 -8.27
C LEU A 160 6.00 -3.09 -7.93
N LYS A 161 6.79 -4.13 -8.26
CA LYS A 161 6.51 -5.52 -7.87
C LYS A 161 6.43 -5.64 -6.35
N MET A 162 7.41 -5.13 -5.62
CA MET A 162 7.42 -5.16 -4.14
C MET A 162 6.19 -4.47 -3.53
N MET A 163 5.76 -3.34 -4.09
CA MET A 163 4.56 -2.63 -3.63
C MET A 163 3.29 -3.46 -3.87
N VAL A 164 3.16 -4.09 -5.05
CA VAL A 164 2.03 -4.99 -5.35
C VAL A 164 2.05 -6.21 -4.41
N TYR A 165 3.23 -6.81 -4.18
CA TYR A 165 3.37 -7.94 -3.26
C TYR A 165 2.99 -7.56 -1.83
N LEU A 166 3.46 -6.41 -1.35
CA LEU A 166 3.13 -5.92 -0.03
C LEU A 166 1.64 -5.64 0.12
N PHE A 167 0.99 -5.02 -0.87
CA PHE A 167 -0.45 -4.80 -0.85
C PHE A 167 -1.22 -6.11 -0.61
N VAL A 168 -0.87 -7.17 -1.34
CA VAL A 168 -1.53 -8.47 -1.20
C VAL A 168 -1.08 -9.18 0.07
N ALA A 169 0.17 -9.01 0.53
CA ALA A 169 0.68 -9.61 1.77
C ALA A 169 0.02 -9.03 3.04
N LEU A 170 -0.38 -7.76 3.03
CA LEU A 170 -1.01 -7.09 4.17
C LEU A 170 -2.43 -7.62 4.45
N GLY A 171 -2.74 -7.74 5.74
CA GLY A 171 -4.09 -8.03 6.23
C GLY A 171 -5.04 -6.84 6.12
N ASN A 172 -6.07 -6.82 6.97
CA ASN A 172 -7.11 -5.79 6.97
C ASN A 172 -7.24 -5.08 8.33
N THR A 173 -6.18 -5.05 9.13
CA THR A 173 -6.15 -4.21 10.34
C THR A 173 -6.14 -2.72 9.99
N ALA A 174 -6.39 -1.84 10.97
CA ALA A 174 -6.42 -0.39 10.74
C ALA A 174 -5.06 0.17 10.26
N VAL A 175 -3.96 -0.34 10.80
CA VAL A 175 -2.60 0.10 10.42
C VAL A 175 -2.25 -0.42 9.03
N GLU A 176 -2.49 -1.71 8.76
CA GLU A 176 -2.26 -2.31 7.43
C GLU A 176 -3.12 -1.64 6.36
N SER A 177 -4.37 -1.29 6.67
CA SER A 177 -5.25 -0.50 5.80
C SER A 177 -4.60 0.83 5.40
N THR A 178 -4.00 1.52 6.36
CA THR A 178 -3.28 2.78 6.07
C THR A 178 -2.09 2.56 5.14
N ILE A 179 -1.40 1.42 5.26
CA ILE A 179 -0.29 1.07 4.36
C ILE A 179 -0.82 0.74 2.96
N LYS A 180 -1.95 0.01 2.87
CA LYS A 180 -2.62 -0.26 1.58
C LYS A 180 -3.03 1.01 0.87
N ASP A 181 -3.58 2.00 1.58
CA ASP A 181 -3.88 3.33 1.03
C ASP A 181 -2.65 4.01 0.42
N ILE A 182 -1.54 4.03 1.17
CA ILE A 182 -0.27 4.60 0.71
C ILE A 182 0.20 3.86 -0.55
N ILE A 183 0.15 2.52 -0.56
CA ILE A 183 0.58 1.74 -1.72
C ILE A 183 -0.27 2.05 -2.95
N LEU A 184 -1.61 2.06 -2.81
CA LEU A 184 -2.52 2.35 -3.90
C LEU A 184 -2.32 3.76 -4.45
N GLU A 185 -2.09 4.75 -3.59
CA GLU A 185 -1.70 6.10 -3.98
C GLU A 185 -0.40 6.08 -4.81
N GLY A 186 0.63 5.39 -4.32
CA GLY A 186 1.91 5.21 -5.03
C GLY A 186 1.77 4.63 -6.42
N LEU A 187 1.03 3.53 -6.52
CA LEU A 187 0.78 2.86 -7.80
C LEU A 187 -0.03 3.74 -8.75
N SER A 188 -0.94 4.58 -8.24
CA SER A 188 -1.72 5.51 -9.07
C SER A 188 -0.90 6.59 -9.79
N TYR A 189 0.32 6.89 -9.31
CA TYR A 189 1.24 7.80 -10.00
C TYR A 189 1.91 7.17 -11.22
N MET A 190 1.85 5.85 -11.39
CA MET A 190 2.57 5.16 -12.45
C MET A 190 1.79 5.14 -13.77
N LYS A 191 2.51 5.24 -14.88
CA LYS A 191 1.92 5.12 -16.21
C LYS A 191 1.34 3.71 -16.39
N PRO A 192 0.15 3.57 -17.01
CA PRO A 192 -0.50 2.27 -17.18
C PRO A 192 0.40 1.20 -17.81
N ASN A 193 1.19 1.57 -18.83
CA ASN A 193 2.10 0.63 -19.52
C ASN A 193 3.22 0.09 -18.63
N LEU A 194 3.69 0.87 -17.66
CA LEU A 194 4.74 0.42 -16.72
C LEU A 194 4.17 -0.56 -15.69
N LEU A 195 2.96 -0.28 -15.20
CA LEU A 195 2.24 -1.21 -14.32
C LEU A 195 1.88 -2.50 -15.05
N LEU A 196 1.42 -2.42 -16.30
CA LEU A 196 1.16 -3.60 -17.14
C LEU A 196 2.42 -4.46 -17.28
N ALA A 197 3.55 -3.86 -17.65
CA ALA A 197 4.84 -4.57 -17.74
C ALA A 197 5.26 -5.15 -16.38
N THR A 198 4.98 -4.45 -15.28
CA THR A 198 5.23 -4.96 -13.93
C THR A 198 4.41 -6.22 -13.64
N PHE A 199 3.12 -6.21 -13.96
CA PHE A 199 2.21 -7.35 -13.78
C PHE A 199 2.58 -8.54 -14.67
N ASP A 200 2.96 -8.29 -15.92
CA ASP A 200 3.40 -9.34 -16.85
C ASP A 200 4.73 -9.97 -16.43
N ASN A 201 5.60 -9.22 -15.76
CA ASN A 201 6.90 -9.69 -15.28
C ASN A 201 6.87 -10.27 -13.86
N LEU A 202 5.71 -10.54 -13.29
CA LEU A 202 5.59 -11.29 -12.04
C LEU A 202 5.93 -12.76 -12.31
N GLN A 203 6.79 -13.36 -11.50
CA GLN A 203 7.16 -14.78 -11.66
C GLN A 203 5.93 -15.69 -11.46
N ASP A 204 5.81 -16.78 -12.23
CA ASP A 204 4.61 -17.64 -12.28
C ASP A 204 4.17 -18.17 -10.90
N ASP A 205 5.11 -18.66 -10.09
CA ASP A 205 4.82 -19.18 -8.74
C ASP A 205 4.25 -18.09 -7.83
N LEU A 206 4.82 -16.91 -7.95
CA LEU A 206 4.50 -15.76 -7.12
C LEU A 206 3.21 -15.07 -7.59
N LEU A 207 2.97 -15.03 -8.90
CA LEU A 207 1.68 -14.65 -9.48
C LEU A 207 0.57 -15.60 -9.03
N THR A 208 0.85 -16.91 -8.93
CA THR A 208 -0.12 -17.90 -8.45
C THR A 208 -0.46 -17.67 -6.98
N ALA A 209 0.54 -17.45 -6.13
CA ALA A 209 0.32 -17.13 -4.72
C ALA A 209 -0.49 -15.83 -4.54
N LEU A 210 -0.18 -14.80 -5.33
CA LEU A 210 -0.94 -13.55 -5.37
C LEU A 210 -2.40 -13.77 -5.75
N LYS A 211 -2.66 -14.51 -6.84
CA LYS A 211 -4.02 -14.81 -7.30
C LYS A 211 -4.81 -15.54 -6.22
N LEU A 212 -4.22 -16.56 -5.59
CA LEU A 212 -4.87 -17.34 -4.54
C LEU A 212 -5.24 -16.45 -3.34
N LYS A 213 -4.34 -15.55 -2.93
CA LYS A 213 -4.61 -14.66 -1.81
C LYS A 213 -5.70 -13.63 -2.13
N LEU A 214 -5.62 -13.01 -3.31
CA LEU A 214 -6.67 -12.09 -3.78
C LEU A 214 -8.02 -12.79 -3.91
N ASP A 215 -8.04 -14.03 -4.42
CA ASP A 215 -9.25 -14.86 -4.52
C ASP A 215 -9.92 -15.03 -3.14
N ASN A 216 -9.12 -15.43 -2.15
CA ASN A 216 -9.58 -15.58 -0.77
C ASN A 216 -10.07 -14.25 -0.18
N ASP A 217 -9.40 -13.13 -0.45
CA ASP A 217 -9.81 -11.81 0.02
C ASP A 217 -11.14 -11.36 -0.62
N PHE A 218 -11.31 -11.57 -1.94
CA PHE A 218 -12.58 -11.29 -2.62
C PHE A 218 -13.72 -12.13 -2.07
N LEU A 219 -13.52 -13.43 -1.90
CA LEU A 219 -14.52 -14.33 -1.33
C LEU A 219 -14.86 -13.97 0.12
N TYR A 220 -13.83 -13.68 0.93
CA TYR A 220 -14.00 -13.30 2.33
C TYR A 220 -14.81 -12.01 2.45
N VAL A 221 -14.36 -10.94 1.78
CA VAL A 221 -15.03 -9.63 1.84
C VAL A 221 -16.42 -9.70 1.23
N GLY A 222 -16.58 -10.36 0.08
CA GLY A 222 -17.90 -10.55 -0.56
C GLY A 222 -18.88 -11.28 0.36
N SER A 223 -18.44 -12.39 0.97
CA SER A 223 -19.29 -13.16 1.89
C SER A 223 -19.67 -12.38 3.15
N LEU A 224 -18.77 -11.53 3.65
CA LEU A 224 -19.05 -10.65 4.78
C LEU A 224 -20.11 -9.63 4.43
N MET A 225 -20.01 -9.00 3.26
CA MET A 225 -20.95 -7.98 2.79
C MET A 225 -22.37 -8.53 2.61
N SER A 226 -22.51 -9.72 2.04
CA SER A 226 -23.80 -10.40 1.94
C SER A 226 -24.37 -10.81 3.31
N ARG A 227 -23.54 -10.96 4.34
CA ARG A 227 -23.95 -11.36 5.70
C ARG A 227 -24.25 -10.18 6.61
N THR A 228 -23.59 -9.03 6.47
CA THR A 228 -23.82 -7.84 7.31
C THR A 228 -25.25 -7.32 7.23
N GLN A 229 -25.99 -7.63 6.16
CA GLN A 229 -27.43 -7.40 6.06
C GLN A 229 -28.25 -8.12 7.17
N ARG A 230 -27.68 -9.15 7.81
CA ARG A 230 -28.38 -10.03 8.76
C ARG A 230 -27.94 -9.89 10.22
N THR A 231 -26.77 -9.31 10.50
CA THR A 231 -26.19 -9.28 11.86
C THR A 231 -25.41 -8.00 12.13
N ALA A 232 -25.92 -7.15 13.03
CA ALA A 232 -25.39 -5.82 13.38
C ALA A 232 -24.15 -5.84 14.32
N ILE A 233 -23.34 -6.90 14.33
CA ILE A 233 -22.41 -7.18 15.45
C ILE A 233 -20.92 -6.84 15.13
N THR A 234 -20.51 -6.78 13.87
CA THR A 234 -19.13 -6.46 13.46
C THR A 234 -18.96 -4.99 13.06
N PRO A 235 -17.80 -4.34 13.33
CA PRO A 235 -17.57 -2.95 12.95
C PRO A 235 -17.51 -2.81 11.42
N LEU A 236 -18.58 -2.24 10.86
CA LEU A 236 -18.76 -2.02 9.43
C LEU A 236 -17.58 -1.28 8.76
N SER A 237 -16.87 -0.45 9.51
CA SER A 237 -15.75 0.39 9.01
C SER A 237 -14.57 -0.42 8.45
N LEU A 238 -14.17 -1.51 9.11
CA LEU A 238 -13.05 -2.35 8.64
C LEU A 238 -13.41 -3.08 7.35
N HIS A 239 -14.65 -3.56 7.24
CA HIS A 239 -15.15 -4.26 6.05
C HIS A 239 -15.29 -3.32 4.85
N VAL A 240 -15.80 -2.10 5.07
CA VAL A 240 -15.88 -1.06 4.03
C VAL A 240 -14.49 -0.68 3.54
N SER A 241 -13.52 -0.51 4.46
CA SER A 241 -12.13 -0.22 4.09
C SER A 241 -11.51 -1.33 3.24
N ALA A 242 -11.65 -2.59 3.64
CA ALA A 242 -11.13 -3.73 2.88
C ALA A 242 -11.70 -3.78 1.45
N ALA A 243 -13.02 -3.60 1.31
CA ALA A 243 -13.64 -3.56 -0.02
C ALA A 243 -13.22 -2.35 -0.86
N ARG A 244 -13.08 -1.18 -0.24
CA ARG A 244 -12.54 0.02 -0.91
C ARG A 244 -11.16 -0.26 -1.48
N HIS A 245 -10.25 -0.87 -0.71
CA HIS A 245 -8.91 -1.22 -1.22
C HIS A 245 -8.98 -2.22 -2.38
N LEU A 246 -9.81 -3.25 -2.27
CA LEU A 246 -9.97 -4.24 -3.35
C LEU A 246 -10.54 -3.60 -4.62
N LEU A 247 -11.51 -2.69 -4.51
CA LEU A 247 -12.05 -1.92 -5.64
C LEU A 247 -11.01 -1.00 -6.28
N GLN A 248 -10.26 -0.27 -5.48
CA GLN A 248 -9.18 0.60 -5.97
C GLN A 248 -8.08 -0.23 -6.66
N PHE A 249 -7.73 -1.38 -6.11
CA PHE A 249 -6.77 -2.28 -6.73
C PHE A 249 -7.30 -2.85 -8.06
N LEU A 250 -8.57 -3.29 -8.11
CA LEU A 250 -9.23 -3.70 -9.35
C LEU A 250 -9.21 -2.58 -10.39
N THR A 251 -9.58 -1.37 -10.00
CA THR A 251 -9.54 -0.17 -10.85
C THR A 251 -8.17 0.01 -11.47
N LEU A 252 -7.09 -0.04 -10.67
CA LEU A 252 -5.72 0.06 -11.16
C LEU A 252 -5.40 -1.06 -12.15
N THR A 253 -5.68 -2.32 -11.81
CA THR A 253 -5.41 -3.44 -12.72
C THR A 253 -6.14 -3.30 -14.06
N TRP A 254 -7.42 -2.94 -14.05
CA TRP A 254 -8.21 -2.79 -15.28
C TRP A 254 -7.82 -1.56 -16.10
N CYS A 255 -7.48 -0.44 -15.47
CA CYS A 255 -6.92 0.73 -16.16
C CYS A 255 -5.60 0.42 -16.87
N THR A 256 -4.87 -0.61 -16.44
CA THR A 256 -3.61 -1.03 -17.07
C THR A 256 -3.79 -2.00 -18.24
N GLY A 257 -4.99 -2.53 -18.47
CA GLY A 257 -5.20 -3.60 -19.44
C GLY A 257 -5.00 -5.01 -18.88
N PHE A 258 -4.53 -5.12 -17.63
CA PHE A 258 -4.13 -6.40 -17.05
C PHE A 258 -5.32 -7.14 -16.42
N THR A 259 -5.59 -8.34 -16.90
CA THR A 259 -6.69 -9.21 -16.41
C THR A 259 -6.19 -10.46 -15.68
N GLY A 260 -4.88 -10.67 -15.63
CA GLY A 260 -4.30 -11.93 -15.15
C GLY A 260 -4.45 -12.18 -13.65
N LEU A 261 -4.66 -11.15 -12.82
CA LEU A 261 -4.67 -11.25 -11.35
C LEU A 261 -6.05 -11.50 -10.74
N THR A 262 -7.12 -11.42 -11.54
CA THR A 262 -8.50 -11.40 -11.05
C THR A 262 -9.26 -12.68 -11.45
N PRO A 263 -9.54 -13.59 -10.51
CA PRO A 263 -10.43 -14.72 -10.73
C PRO A 263 -11.85 -14.20 -11.02
N CYS A 264 -12.41 -14.57 -12.17
CA CYS A 264 -13.70 -14.02 -12.61
C CYS A 264 -14.83 -14.30 -11.60
N ASP A 265 -14.92 -15.51 -11.06
CA ASP A 265 -16.04 -15.92 -10.19
C ASP A 265 -16.02 -15.21 -8.82
N SER A 266 -14.85 -15.11 -8.18
CA SER A 266 -14.73 -14.48 -6.87
C SER A 266 -14.91 -12.98 -6.93
N VAL A 267 -14.45 -12.33 -8.00
CA VAL A 267 -14.73 -10.91 -8.26
C VAL A 267 -16.23 -10.70 -8.46
N VAL A 268 -16.93 -11.57 -9.20
CA VAL A 268 -18.39 -11.49 -9.37
C VAL A 268 -19.12 -11.58 -8.03
N LEU A 269 -18.77 -12.57 -7.19
CA LEU A 269 -19.36 -12.74 -5.87
C LEU A 269 -19.09 -11.54 -4.95
N PHE A 270 -17.87 -11.01 -5.00
CA PHE A 270 -17.49 -9.79 -4.29
C PHE A 270 -18.35 -8.59 -4.73
N LEU A 271 -18.44 -8.34 -6.04
CA LEU A 271 -19.22 -7.23 -6.59
C LEU A 271 -20.73 -7.38 -6.30
N GLN A 272 -21.24 -8.61 -6.28
CA GLN A 272 -22.63 -8.91 -5.85
C GLN A 272 -22.84 -8.53 -4.39
N GLY A 273 -22.00 -9.02 -3.48
CA GLY A 273 -22.12 -8.69 -2.05
C GLY A 273 -21.96 -7.20 -1.78
N LEU A 274 -21.07 -6.54 -2.53
CA LEU A 274 -20.87 -5.10 -2.48
C LEU A 274 -22.13 -4.32 -2.91
N VAL A 275 -22.73 -4.74 -4.03
CA VAL A 275 -23.97 -4.17 -4.54
C VAL A 275 -25.11 -4.34 -3.51
N ASP A 276 -25.26 -5.53 -2.94
CA ASP A 276 -26.24 -5.79 -1.88
C ASP A 276 -26.04 -4.87 -0.67
N LEU A 277 -24.78 -4.61 -0.29
CA LEU A 277 -24.44 -3.70 0.79
C LEU A 277 -24.75 -2.23 0.45
N ILE A 278 -24.37 -1.77 -0.75
CA ILE A 278 -24.65 -0.41 -1.22
C ILE A 278 -26.16 -0.13 -1.24
N PHE A 279 -26.97 -1.13 -1.62
CA PHE A 279 -28.43 -1.03 -1.63
C PHE A 279 -29.09 -1.25 -0.27
N SER A 280 -28.34 -1.61 0.76
CA SER A 280 -28.86 -1.79 2.11
C SER A 280 -29.04 -0.45 2.83
N GLU A 281 -29.78 -0.45 3.96
CA GLU A 281 -29.92 0.72 4.83
C GLU A 281 -28.58 1.22 5.42
N TYR A 282 -27.51 0.43 5.28
CA TYR A 282 -26.16 0.73 5.76
C TYR A 282 -25.19 1.10 4.62
N GLY A 283 -25.71 1.47 3.44
CA GLY A 283 -24.89 1.88 2.31
C GLY A 283 -23.92 3.01 2.65
N SER A 284 -22.68 2.90 2.17
CA SER A 284 -21.64 3.93 2.30
C SER A 284 -21.49 4.67 0.97
N VAL A 285 -21.67 6.00 1.00
CA VAL A 285 -21.49 6.88 -0.18
C VAL A 285 -20.07 6.76 -0.74
N ASP A 286 -19.07 6.76 0.14
CA ASP A 286 -17.67 6.59 -0.26
C ASP A 286 -17.47 5.29 -1.07
N LEU A 287 -18.13 4.21 -0.67
CA LEU A 287 -18.01 2.91 -1.34
C LEU A 287 -18.69 2.92 -2.72
N LEU A 288 -19.78 3.66 -2.87
CA LEU A 288 -20.45 3.86 -4.15
C LEU A 288 -19.54 4.58 -5.16
N ASP A 289 -18.85 5.65 -4.75
CA ASP A 289 -17.93 6.39 -5.63
C ASP A 289 -16.79 5.51 -6.14
N HIS A 290 -16.20 4.71 -5.26
CA HIS A 290 -15.16 3.76 -5.63
C HIS A 290 -15.70 2.68 -6.57
N PHE A 291 -16.91 2.18 -6.34
CA PHE A 291 -17.56 1.22 -7.21
C PHE A 291 -17.81 1.78 -8.62
N LEU A 292 -18.32 3.01 -8.73
CA LEU A 292 -18.58 3.67 -10.01
C LEU A 292 -17.29 3.95 -10.78
N THR A 293 -16.22 4.35 -10.07
CA THR A 293 -14.89 4.54 -10.66
C THR A 293 -14.36 3.21 -11.22
N THR A 294 -14.47 2.14 -10.42
CA THR A 294 -14.08 0.78 -10.80
C THR A 294 -14.86 0.29 -12.03
N ARG A 295 -16.17 0.54 -12.08
CA ARG A 295 -17.02 0.25 -13.24
C ARG A 295 -16.58 0.98 -14.50
N THR A 296 -16.23 2.26 -14.37
CA THR A 296 -15.80 3.10 -15.50
C THR A 296 -14.47 2.62 -16.08
N ALA A 297 -13.53 2.25 -15.21
CA ALA A 297 -12.27 1.62 -15.60
C ALA A 297 -12.51 0.31 -16.37
N PHE A 298 -13.39 -0.56 -15.86
CA PHE A 298 -13.77 -1.80 -16.53
C PHE A 298 -14.42 -1.57 -17.91
N GLY A 299 -15.30 -0.58 -18.02
CA GLY A 299 -15.93 -0.22 -19.30
C GLY A 299 -14.93 0.27 -20.34
N SER A 300 -13.89 0.99 -19.91
CA SER A 300 -12.83 1.48 -20.79
C SER A 300 -11.98 0.33 -21.35
N LEU A 301 -11.64 -0.64 -20.49
CA LEU A 301 -10.94 -1.87 -20.89
C LEU A 301 -11.67 -2.64 -22.01
N LYS A 302 -13.01 -2.66 -21.97
CA LYS A 302 -13.83 -3.34 -22.98
C LYS A 302 -13.75 -2.69 -24.36
N LEU A 303 -13.65 -1.36 -24.42
CA LEU A 303 -13.57 -0.64 -25.69
C LEU A 303 -12.27 -0.95 -26.44
N ASP A 304 -11.16 -1.07 -25.69
CA ASP A 304 -9.83 -1.34 -26.25
C ASP A 304 -9.63 -2.81 -26.64
N SER A 305 -10.34 -3.74 -25.99
CA SER A 305 -10.23 -5.20 -26.19
C SER A 305 -11.15 -5.77 -27.29
N SER A 306 -11.63 -4.94 -28.22
CA SER A 306 -12.37 -5.36 -29.42
C SER A 306 -11.54 -6.21 -30.43
N SER A 307 -10.41 -6.75 -29.98
CA SER A 307 -9.61 -7.80 -30.63
C SER A 307 -10.13 -9.20 -30.25
N PRO A 308 -10.30 -10.12 -31.22
CA PRO A 308 -10.96 -11.40 -30.97
C PRO A 308 -9.99 -12.42 -30.34
N GLY A 309 -9.98 -12.50 -29.01
CA GLY A 309 -9.44 -13.68 -28.33
C GLY A 309 -8.96 -13.45 -26.90
N GLY A 310 -9.70 -13.98 -25.93
CA GLY A 310 -9.16 -14.34 -24.61
C GLY A 310 -9.82 -13.64 -23.42
N THR A 311 -10.52 -14.44 -22.60
CA THR A 311 -10.84 -14.20 -21.18
C THR A 311 -11.82 -13.08 -20.82
N LEU A 312 -11.89 -11.97 -21.56
CA LEU A 312 -12.77 -10.82 -21.22
C LEU A 312 -14.28 -11.13 -21.36
N LEU A 313 -14.62 -12.14 -22.16
CA LEU A 313 -16.00 -12.56 -22.42
C LEU A 313 -16.78 -13.02 -21.16
N VAL A 314 -16.08 -13.45 -20.10
CA VAL A 314 -16.74 -13.93 -18.86
C VAL A 314 -17.22 -12.77 -17.99
N LEU A 315 -16.54 -11.62 -18.02
CA LEU A 315 -16.95 -10.43 -17.26
C LEU A 315 -18.02 -9.59 -17.99
N ASP A 316 -18.23 -9.86 -19.29
CA ASP A 316 -19.20 -9.18 -20.16
C ASP A 316 -20.66 -9.55 -19.88
N ASP A 317 -20.88 -10.71 -19.26
CA ASP A 317 -22.19 -11.23 -18.87
C ASP A 317 -22.53 -10.95 -17.40
N ILE A 318 -21.73 -10.12 -16.73
CA ILE A 318 -22.02 -9.67 -15.37
C ILE A 318 -23.18 -8.67 -15.45
N ASP A 319 -24.40 -9.16 -15.26
CA ASP A 319 -25.62 -8.36 -15.14
C ASP A 319 -25.55 -7.29 -14.04
N ILE A 320 -24.64 -7.44 -13.06
CA ILE A 320 -24.36 -6.46 -12.00
C ILE A 320 -23.99 -5.10 -12.60
N TRP A 321 -23.23 -5.06 -13.70
CA TRP A 321 -22.85 -3.80 -14.36
C TRP A 321 -23.96 -3.18 -15.19
N LYS A 322 -25.03 -3.93 -15.49
CA LYS A 322 -26.21 -3.46 -16.23
C LYS A 322 -27.35 -3.05 -15.30
N ASP A 323 -27.19 -3.21 -13.99
CA ASP A 323 -28.24 -2.86 -13.04
C ASP A 323 -28.48 -1.34 -13.03
N ASN A 324 -29.58 -0.95 -13.67
CA ASN A 324 -30.05 0.44 -13.74
C ASN A 324 -30.28 1.04 -12.35
N LYS A 325 -30.47 0.22 -11.30
CA LYS A 325 -30.59 0.69 -9.93
C LYS A 325 -29.31 1.36 -9.43
N VAL A 326 -28.14 0.86 -9.82
CA VAL A 326 -26.85 1.45 -9.40
C VAL A 326 -26.72 2.84 -10.01
N LEU A 327 -27.05 2.95 -11.30
CA LEU A 327 -27.03 4.22 -12.01
C LEU A 327 -28.05 5.21 -11.40
N TYR A 328 -29.23 4.72 -11.02
CA TYR A 328 -30.27 5.52 -10.38
C TYR A 328 -29.82 6.06 -9.02
N ILE A 329 -29.17 5.25 -8.19
CA ILE A 329 -28.64 5.72 -6.89
C ILE A 329 -27.55 6.78 -7.10
N ALA A 330 -26.57 6.50 -7.96
CA ALA A 330 -25.51 7.44 -8.29
C ALA A 330 -26.08 8.79 -8.75
N LEU A 331 -27.07 8.76 -9.64
CA LEU A 331 -27.75 9.97 -10.11
C LEU A 331 -28.60 10.64 -9.02
N SER A 332 -29.21 9.86 -8.12
CA SER A 332 -30.01 10.39 -7.00
C SER A 332 -29.15 11.04 -5.91
N ASP A 333 -27.94 10.53 -5.68
CA ASP A 333 -26.97 11.12 -4.76
C ASP A 333 -26.37 12.39 -5.36
N ILE A 334 -26.01 12.39 -6.65
CA ILE A 334 -25.65 13.62 -7.38
C ILE A 334 -26.79 14.65 -7.34
N ALA A 335 -28.05 14.22 -7.47
CA ALA A 335 -29.23 15.08 -7.37
C ALA A 335 -29.48 15.59 -5.94
N ARG A 336 -29.11 14.83 -4.91
CA ARG A 336 -29.17 15.25 -3.50
C ARG A 336 -28.07 16.25 -3.17
N ASP A 337 -26.85 16.01 -3.62
CA ASP A 337 -25.71 16.92 -3.40
C ASP A 337 -25.86 18.23 -4.17
N SER A 338 -26.38 18.19 -5.40
CA SER A 338 -26.71 19.39 -6.17
C SER A 338 -27.87 20.19 -5.58
N ASN A 339 -28.78 19.55 -4.84
CA ASN A 339 -29.80 20.23 -4.05
C ASN A 339 -29.26 20.73 -2.70
N ALA A 340 -28.25 20.08 -2.11
CA ALA A 340 -27.58 20.53 -0.89
C ALA A 340 -26.66 21.74 -1.14
N HIS A 341 -26.03 21.81 -2.32
CA HIS A 341 -25.23 22.97 -2.77
C HIS A 341 -26.07 24.20 -3.17
N ASN A 342 -27.40 24.13 -3.10
CA ASN A 342 -28.29 25.27 -3.35
C ASN A 342 -28.76 26.00 -2.07
N ILE A 343 -28.32 25.62 -0.86
CA ILE A 343 -28.81 26.24 0.40
C ILE A 343 -27.71 26.70 1.38
N ARG A 344 -26.41 26.57 1.10
CA ARG A 344 -25.37 27.23 1.92
C ARG A 344 -24.28 27.85 1.05
N GLU A 345 -24.14 29.16 1.20
CA GLU A 345 -23.04 30.01 0.71
C GLU A 345 -23.15 30.57 -0.72
N TRP A 346 -24.27 31.27 -0.95
CA TRP A 346 -24.28 32.62 -1.56
C TRP A 346 -25.03 33.62 -0.66
N PHE A 347 -24.99 33.40 0.66
CA PHE A 347 -25.32 34.41 1.68
C PHE A 347 -24.24 34.42 2.75
#